data_AF-A0A924L2I1-F1
#
_entry.id   AF-A0A924L2I1-F1
#
_cell.length_a   1.000
_cell.length_b   1.000
_cell.length_c   1.000
_cell.angle_alpha   90.00
_cell.angle_beta   90.00
_cell.angle_gamma   90.00
#
_symmetry.space_group_name_H-M   'P 1'
#
loop_
_entity.id
_entity.type
_entity.pdbx_description
1 polymer ?
#
loop_
_entity_poly.entity_id
_entity_poly.type
_entity_poly.pdbx_seq_one_letter_code
_entity_poly.pdbx_strand_id
1 'polypeptide(L)'
;MKIFLLLIFYILFISIVNGQELSADRLIDMLSVTTSKLESQLLKKKYRFSGTESLGDTIVKTYEYHSGIKNRKEKQSDSVSRRLVRSNLKETFTLTYQTTLAAEYNGIIESLKKHSFYCEYEKDSTVIPASHLYQHEDYTADASVKETDGVNWYSITVYKKTFPLNKDLHFAEDLMDFTSNEYLIYYFGEKNVKKDIYYFSGNDIVKCSVLFINTRRQVIFIWKDGLNRRTINNILIGGTHKLKSQESNDKFVAENDWMLKSKVHAGMPVFELRTLNEKNFTFCAGDAINPGIVLSESAGSIDLKDTDIILGCMNCTDDKYLTTKIMSADRAMADGRILFVLTIVLYPLVTGLFE
;
A
#
# COMPACT_ATOMS: atom_id res chain seq x y z
N MET A 1 -17.75 41.84 -40.62
CA MET A 1 -17.64 41.91 -39.14
C MET A 1 -17.72 40.55 -38.43
N LYS A 2 -18.68 39.66 -38.74
CA LYS A 2 -18.85 38.38 -38.01
C LYS A 2 -17.63 37.43 -38.08
N ILE A 3 -16.95 37.36 -39.23
CA ILE A 3 -15.77 36.49 -39.41
C ILE A 3 -14.58 36.96 -38.56
N PHE A 4 -14.42 38.27 -38.37
CA PHE A 4 -13.30 38.84 -37.60
C PHE A 4 -13.44 38.57 -36.10
N LEU A 5 -14.67 38.64 -35.57
CA LEU A 5 -14.99 38.28 -34.19
C LEU A 5 -14.73 36.80 -33.91
N LEU A 6 -15.06 35.92 -34.86
CA LEU A 6 -14.85 34.47 -34.73
C LEU A 6 -13.36 34.11 -34.72
N LEU A 7 -12.54 34.83 -35.50
CA LEU A 7 -11.09 34.67 -35.55
C LEU A 7 -10.41 35.16 -34.26
N ILE A 8 -10.87 36.28 -33.69
CA ILE A 8 -10.40 36.76 -32.38
C ILE A 8 -10.79 35.77 -31.27
N PHE A 9 -12.01 35.23 -31.30
CA PHE A 9 -12.44 34.21 -30.35
C PHE A 9 -11.62 32.92 -30.48
N TYR A 10 -11.27 32.52 -31.70
CA TYR A 10 -10.45 31.33 -31.97
C TYR A 10 -8.99 31.52 -31.52
N ILE A 11 -8.41 32.70 -31.74
CA ILE A 11 -7.05 33.04 -31.26
C ILE A 11 -7.01 33.11 -29.73
N LEU A 12 -8.04 33.67 -29.09
CA LEU A 12 -8.17 33.67 -27.63
C LEU A 12 -8.33 32.24 -27.10
N PHE A 13 -9.14 31.38 -27.74
CA PHE A 13 -9.32 29.98 -27.34
C PHE A 13 -8.02 29.16 -27.49
N ILE A 14 -7.27 29.33 -28.60
CA ILE A 14 -5.98 28.63 -28.80
C ILE A 14 -4.93 29.09 -27.79
N SER A 15 -4.98 30.34 -27.35
CA SER A 15 -4.07 30.88 -26.34
C SER A 15 -4.36 30.31 -24.95
N ILE A 16 -5.63 30.03 -24.63
CA ILE A 16 -6.04 29.38 -23.38
C ILE A 16 -5.60 27.90 -23.34
N VAL A 17 -5.64 27.20 -24.48
CA VAL A 17 -5.24 25.77 -24.56
C VAL A 17 -3.72 25.57 -24.42
N ASN A 18 -2.90 26.52 -24.86
CA ASN A 18 -1.45 26.45 -24.70
C ASN A 18 -0.94 26.90 -23.31
N GLY A 19 -1.84 27.41 -22.47
CA GLY A 19 -1.55 27.87 -21.11
C GLY A 19 -1.71 26.82 -20.02
N GLN A 20 -2.11 25.57 -20.34
CA GLN A 20 -2.16 24.52 -19.33
C GLN A 20 -0.73 24.08 -18.94
N GLU A 21 -0.27 24.74 -17.87
CA GLU A 21 0.58 24.25 -16.78
C GLU A 21 0.34 22.74 -16.55
N LEU A 22 1.35 21.99 -16.10
CA LEU A 22 1.34 20.52 -16.07
C LEU A 22 -0.02 19.88 -15.66
N SER A 23 -0.55 18.99 -16.50
CA SER A 23 -1.72 18.15 -16.20
C SER A 23 -1.33 16.84 -15.52
N ALA A 24 -2.29 16.13 -14.93
CA ALA A 24 -2.08 14.80 -14.35
C ALA A 24 -1.44 13.84 -15.37
N ASP A 25 -1.98 13.79 -16.60
CA ASP A 25 -1.49 12.91 -17.67
C ASP A 25 -0.02 13.17 -17.98
N ARG A 26 0.38 14.45 -18.00
CA ARG A 26 1.78 14.79 -18.22
C ARG A 26 2.68 14.36 -17.08
N LEU A 27 2.22 14.46 -15.83
CA LEU A 27 2.98 13.98 -14.67
C LEU A 27 3.14 12.45 -14.73
N ILE A 28 2.09 11.73 -15.11
CA ILE A 28 2.09 10.27 -15.27
C ILE A 28 2.98 9.85 -16.46
N ASP A 29 2.88 10.51 -17.61
CA ASP A 29 3.73 10.29 -18.78
C ASP A 29 5.20 10.51 -18.46
N MET A 30 5.49 11.53 -17.63
CA MET A 30 6.84 11.83 -17.15
C MET A 30 7.43 10.72 -16.28
N LEU A 31 6.61 9.88 -15.65
CA LEU A 31 7.10 8.69 -14.97
C LEU A 31 7.68 7.67 -15.95
N SER A 32 7.14 7.58 -17.17
CA SER A 32 7.52 6.52 -18.10
C SER A 32 8.76 6.85 -18.96
N VAL A 33 9.35 8.04 -18.81
CA VAL A 33 10.49 8.48 -19.64
C VAL A 33 11.82 8.42 -18.91
N THR A 34 12.90 8.20 -19.66
CA THR A 34 14.27 8.28 -19.13
C THR A 34 14.57 9.64 -18.51
N THR A 35 15.48 9.69 -17.54
CA THR A 35 15.96 10.93 -16.89
C THR A 35 16.31 12.04 -17.88
N SER A 36 17.09 11.74 -18.92
CA SER A 36 17.52 12.74 -19.91
C SER A 36 16.33 13.32 -20.71
N LYS A 37 15.37 12.47 -21.08
CA LYS A 37 14.15 12.90 -21.78
C LYS A 37 13.25 13.74 -20.88
N LEU A 38 13.11 13.36 -19.60
CA LEU A 38 12.40 14.16 -18.60
C LEU A 38 13.03 15.55 -18.45
N GLU A 39 14.34 15.62 -18.20
CA GLU A 39 15.07 16.88 -18.04
C GLU A 39 14.92 17.78 -19.28
N SER A 40 14.96 17.19 -20.48
CA SER A 40 14.70 17.89 -21.75
C SER A 40 13.26 18.43 -21.85
N GLN A 41 12.27 17.67 -21.39
CA GLN A 41 10.87 18.12 -21.34
C GLN A 41 10.68 19.27 -20.34
N LEU A 42 11.28 19.15 -19.15
CA LEU A 42 11.26 20.18 -18.11
C LEU A 42 11.88 21.49 -18.60
N LEU A 43 13.05 21.43 -19.25
CA LEU A 43 13.71 22.58 -19.86
C LEU A 43 12.83 23.28 -20.90
N LYS A 44 12.15 22.52 -21.78
CA LYS A 44 11.19 23.07 -22.75
C LYS A 44 10.00 23.76 -22.07
N LYS A 45 9.65 23.33 -20.86
CA LYS A 45 8.61 23.92 -20.01
C LYS A 45 9.14 24.99 -19.05
N LYS A 46 10.37 25.48 -19.26
CA LYS A 46 11.05 26.52 -18.47
C LYS A 46 11.37 26.13 -17.02
N TYR A 47 11.33 24.84 -16.68
CA TYR A 47 11.88 24.34 -15.43
C TYR A 47 13.39 24.20 -15.55
N ARG A 48 14.12 24.77 -14.60
CA ARG A 48 15.59 24.70 -14.53
C ARG A 48 16.00 23.95 -13.28
N PHE A 49 17.03 23.12 -13.42
CA PHE A 49 17.62 22.43 -12.28
C PHE A 49 18.14 23.44 -11.25
N SER A 50 17.72 23.28 -10.00
CA SER A 50 18.07 24.15 -8.86
C SER A 50 19.09 23.46 -7.94
N GLY A 51 18.98 22.15 -7.73
CA GLY A 51 19.91 21.43 -6.89
C GLY A 51 19.66 19.93 -6.79
N THR A 52 20.59 19.23 -6.15
CA THR A 52 20.46 17.83 -5.75
C THR A 52 20.76 17.70 -4.27
N GLU A 53 19.89 17.00 -3.56
CA GLU A 53 20.01 16.66 -2.15
C GLU A 53 20.08 15.14 -2.02
N SER A 54 20.85 14.65 -1.06
CA SER A 54 20.93 13.22 -0.73
C SER A 54 20.41 13.03 0.69
N LEU A 55 19.33 12.26 0.82
CA LEU A 55 18.70 11.94 2.10
C LEU A 55 18.77 10.43 2.32
N GLY A 56 19.85 10.00 2.98
CA GLY A 56 20.18 8.58 3.08
C GLY A 56 20.40 7.97 1.70
N ASP A 57 19.64 6.93 1.38
CA ASP A 57 19.67 6.25 0.07
C ASP A 57 18.80 6.94 -1.00
N THR A 58 18.15 8.06 -0.66
CA THR A 58 17.28 8.79 -1.58
C THR A 58 18.02 9.96 -2.21
N ILE A 59 18.05 10.00 -3.55
CA ILE A 59 18.56 11.15 -4.30
C ILE A 59 17.37 12.02 -4.74
N VAL A 60 17.37 13.28 -4.34
CA VAL A 60 16.32 14.25 -4.65
C VAL A 60 16.88 15.31 -5.60
N LYS A 61 16.26 15.49 -6.76
CA LYS A 61 16.56 16.57 -7.70
C LYS A 61 15.42 17.57 -7.74
N THR A 62 15.74 18.85 -7.61
CA THR A 62 14.76 19.93 -7.62
C THR A 62 14.89 20.76 -8.88
N TYR A 63 13.76 21.06 -9.51
CA TYR A 63 13.66 21.89 -10.71
C TYR A 63 12.67 23.04 -10.46
N GLU A 64 13.11 24.28 -10.65
CA GLU A 64 12.31 25.47 -10.40
C GLU A 64 11.82 26.09 -11.70
N TYR A 65 10.55 26.48 -11.74
CA TYR A 65 9.97 27.17 -12.87
C TYR A 65 10.51 28.60 -12.97
N HIS A 66 11.06 28.94 -14.12
CA HIS A 66 11.52 30.29 -14.41
C HIS A 66 10.60 30.91 -15.48
N SER A 67 9.71 31.79 -15.05
CA SER A 67 8.96 32.64 -15.95
C SER A 67 9.94 33.48 -16.76
N GLY A 68 10.15 33.10 -18.03
CA GLY A 68 11.11 33.78 -18.89
C GLY A 68 10.72 35.24 -19.06
N ILE A 69 11.47 36.15 -18.41
CA ILE A 69 11.36 37.59 -18.66
C ILE A 69 11.89 37.84 -20.07
N LYS A 70 10.98 37.89 -21.04
CA LYS A 70 11.27 38.39 -22.39
C LYS A 70 10.33 39.53 -22.73
N ASN A 71 10.82 40.73 -22.41
CA ASN A 71 10.63 42.03 -23.07
C ASN A 71 10.23 43.13 -22.08
N ARG A 72 11.06 44.19 -22.08
CA ARG A 72 11.03 45.38 -21.22
C ARG A 72 9.72 46.20 -21.22
N LYS A 73 8.65 45.78 -21.89
CA LYS A 73 7.45 46.62 -22.11
C LYS A 73 6.18 46.21 -21.39
N GLU A 74 6.04 44.99 -20.87
CA GLU A 74 4.90 44.65 -19.99
C GLU A 74 5.40 43.70 -18.89
N LYS A 75 5.64 44.24 -17.69
CA LYS A 75 5.96 43.46 -16.50
C LYS A 75 4.66 42.90 -15.92
N GLN A 76 4.13 41.83 -16.49
CA GLN A 76 3.28 40.93 -15.74
C GLN A 76 4.18 39.81 -15.22
N SER A 77 4.79 40.06 -14.06
CA SER A 77 5.51 39.03 -13.33
C SER A 77 4.50 37.98 -12.90
N ASP A 78 4.67 36.76 -13.37
CA ASP A 78 3.94 35.61 -12.84
C ASP A 78 4.35 35.46 -11.36
N SER A 79 3.43 35.74 -10.44
CA SER A 79 3.68 35.66 -9.00
C SER A 79 3.58 34.23 -8.47
N VAL A 80 3.21 33.26 -9.32
CA VAL A 80 3.04 31.87 -8.92
C VAL A 80 4.39 31.17 -8.92
N SER A 81 4.77 30.67 -7.75
CA SER A 81 5.98 29.86 -7.60
C SER A 81 5.66 28.41 -7.88
N ARG A 82 6.48 27.77 -8.71
CA ARG A 82 6.30 26.37 -9.10
C ARG A 82 7.64 25.66 -9.06
N ARG A 83 7.62 24.43 -8.56
CA ARG A 83 8.78 23.54 -8.61
C ARG A 83 8.33 22.12 -8.83
N LEU A 84 9.24 21.34 -9.41
CA LEU A 84 9.07 19.92 -9.63
C LEU A 84 10.24 19.21 -8.98
N VAL A 85 9.93 18.28 -8.10
CA VAL A 85 10.89 17.50 -7.34
C VAL A 85 10.84 16.08 -7.86
N ARG A 86 12.00 15.50 -8.10
CA ARG A 86 12.13 14.09 -8.45
C ARG A 86 12.96 13.40 -7.37
N SER A 87 12.38 12.39 -6.74
CA SER A 87 13.09 11.56 -5.77
C SER A 87 13.32 10.18 -6.36
N ASN A 88 14.48 9.60 -6.10
CA ASN A 88 14.81 8.24 -6.51
C ASN A 88 15.32 7.47 -5.28
N LEU A 89 14.62 6.40 -4.92
CA LEU A 89 14.98 5.48 -3.84
C LEU A 89 15.01 4.07 -4.43
N LYS A 90 16.21 3.50 -4.53
CA LYS A 90 16.45 2.22 -5.22
C LYS A 90 15.92 2.25 -6.66
N GLU A 91 14.94 1.40 -6.98
CA GLU A 91 14.30 1.31 -8.29
C GLU A 91 12.99 2.12 -8.38
N THR A 92 12.53 2.65 -7.25
CA THR A 92 11.31 3.46 -7.18
C THR A 92 11.67 4.93 -7.32
N PHE A 93 11.05 5.61 -8.25
CA PHE A 93 11.19 7.05 -8.38
C PHE A 93 9.81 7.72 -8.32
N THR A 94 9.78 8.93 -7.79
CA THR A 94 8.58 9.73 -7.59
C THR A 94 8.75 11.09 -8.25
N LEU A 95 7.62 11.71 -8.61
CA LEU A 95 7.56 13.04 -9.20
C LEU A 95 6.58 13.89 -8.40
N THR A 96 7.08 14.93 -7.75
CA THR A 96 6.24 15.85 -6.98
C THR A 96 6.16 17.20 -7.69
N TYR A 97 4.97 17.55 -8.14
CA TYR A 97 4.66 18.90 -8.60
C TYR A 97 4.24 19.76 -7.41
N GLN A 98 4.79 20.97 -7.30
CA GLN A 98 4.45 21.91 -6.23
C GLN A 98 4.17 23.29 -6.82
N THR A 99 3.10 23.91 -6.35
CA THR A 99 2.65 25.24 -6.80
C THR A 99 2.08 26.02 -5.63
N THR A 100 2.16 27.35 -5.70
CA THR A 100 1.46 28.25 -4.77
C THR A 100 0.05 28.61 -5.25
N LEU A 101 -0.37 28.15 -6.44
CA LEU A 101 -1.67 28.46 -7.03
C LEU A 101 -2.66 27.30 -6.86
N ALA A 102 -3.69 27.51 -6.04
CA ALA A 102 -4.74 26.52 -5.78
C ALA A 102 -5.49 26.07 -7.05
N ALA A 103 -5.64 26.94 -8.05
CA ALA A 103 -6.34 26.62 -9.29
C ALA A 103 -5.61 25.54 -10.12
N GLU A 104 -4.29 25.53 -10.14
CA GLU A 104 -3.49 24.49 -10.81
C GLU A 104 -3.63 23.15 -10.07
N TYR A 105 -3.51 23.19 -8.75
CA TYR A 105 -3.69 22.02 -7.89
C TYR A 105 -5.06 21.36 -8.11
N ASN A 106 -6.13 22.14 -8.03
CA ASN A 106 -7.49 21.65 -8.28
C ASN A 106 -7.66 21.16 -9.72
N GLY A 107 -7.05 21.83 -10.71
CA GLY A 107 -7.07 21.39 -12.10
C GLY A 107 -6.43 20.01 -12.30
N ILE A 108 -5.34 19.72 -11.61
CA ILE A 108 -4.69 18.40 -11.66
C ILE A 108 -5.55 17.35 -10.95
N ILE A 109 -6.14 17.67 -9.80
CA ILE A 109 -7.07 16.76 -9.10
C ILE A 109 -8.26 16.38 -9.98
N GLU A 110 -8.91 17.36 -10.61
CA GLU A 110 -10.02 17.11 -11.52
C GLU A 110 -9.57 16.26 -12.73
N SER A 111 -8.34 16.48 -13.20
CA SER A 111 -7.73 15.63 -14.24
C SER A 111 -7.51 14.20 -13.75
N LEU A 112 -7.06 13.96 -12.51
CA LEU A 112 -6.90 12.61 -11.95
C LEU A 112 -8.25 11.89 -11.89
N LYS A 113 -9.29 12.55 -11.35
CA LYS A 113 -10.65 11.99 -11.28
C LYS A 113 -11.21 11.61 -12.64
N LYS A 114 -10.97 12.45 -13.66
CA LYS A 114 -11.39 12.18 -15.04
C LYS A 114 -10.73 10.92 -15.62
N HIS A 115 -9.54 10.56 -15.15
CA HIS A 115 -8.81 9.35 -15.54
C HIS A 115 -9.05 8.18 -14.57
N SER A 116 -10.21 8.15 -13.92
CA SER A 116 -10.64 7.05 -13.06
C SER A 116 -9.72 6.78 -11.87
N PHE A 117 -8.93 7.77 -11.45
CA PHE A 117 -8.34 7.75 -10.12
C PHE A 117 -9.44 7.94 -9.08
N TYR A 118 -9.48 7.04 -8.10
CA TYR A 118 -10.44 7.13 -6.99
C TYR A 118 -9.72 7.61 -5.72
N CYS A 119 -10.46 8.31 -4.86
CA CYS A 119 -10.04 8.75 -3.53
C CYS A 119 -11.19 8.48 -2.55
N GLU A 120 -10.96 7.68 -1.49
CA GLU A 120 -12.03 7.31 -0.55
C GLU A 120 -12.39 8.45 0.42
N TYR A 121 -11.44 9.34 0.75
CA TYR A 121 -11.68 10.50 1.63
C TYR A 121 -12.76 11.45 1.12
N GLU A 122 -12.95 11.57 -0.21
CA GLU A 122 -13.98 12.45 -0.76
C GLU A 122 -15.41 12.01 -0.42
N LYS A 123 -15.58 10.74 -0.01
CA LYS A 123 -16.89 10.19 0.37
C LYS A 123 -17.18 10.29 1.86
N ASP A 124 -16.17 10.51 2.69
CA ASP A 124 -16.31 10.59 4.15
C ASP A 124 -16.05 12.02 4.62
N SER A 125 -17.11 12.83 4.67
CA SER A 125 -17.06 14.27 4.99
C SER A 125 -16.67 14.58 6.44
N THR A 126 -16.43 13.56 7.28
CA THR A 126 -16.21 13.74 8.72
C THR A 126 -14.73 13.88 9.10
N VAL A 127 -13.81 13.52 8.20
CA VAL A 127 -12.36 13.60 8.43
C VAL A 127 -11.71 14.40 7.31
N ILE A 128 -11.13 15.55 7.64
CA ILE A 128 -10.31 16.33 6.70
C ILE A 128 -8.90 15.73 6.76
N PRO A 129 -8.43 15.02 5.72
CA PRO A 129 -7.11 14.40 5.78
C PRO A 129 -6.00 15.42 5.56
N ALA A 130 -4.80 15.10 6.06
CA ALA A 130 -3.59 15.86 5.76
C ALA A 130 -3.19 15.77 4.27
N SER A 131 -3.58 14.70 3.59
CA SER A 131 -3.43 14.51 2.16
C SER A 131 -4.58 13.69 1.57
N HIS A 132 -4.96 13.98 0.32
CA HIS A 132 -5.90 13.18 -0.45
C HIS A 132 -5.13 12.23 -1.34
N LEU A 133 -5.45 10.94 -1.24
CA LEU A 133 -4.77 9.92 -2.01
C LEU A 133 -5.66 9.43 -3.16
N TYR A 134 -5.10 9.52 -4.36
CA TYR A 134 -5.70 9.08 -5.59
C TYR A 134 -4.95 7.87 -6.11
N GLN A 135 -5.66 6.81 -6.49
CA GLN A 135 -4.99 5.63 -7.07
C GLN A 135 -5.74 5.14 -8.31
N HIS A 136 -4.99 4.61 -9.27
CA HIS A 136 -5.51 3.98 -10.47
C HIS A 136 -4.46 3.00 -10.98
N GLU A 137 -4.85 1.73 -11.15
CA GLU A 137 -3.93 0.70 -11.64
C GLU A 137 -2.64 0.60 -10.79
N ASP A 138 -1.47 0.72 -11.43
CA ASP A 138 -0.15 0.74 -10.81
C ASP A 138 0.33 2.15 -10.45
N TYR A 139 -0.53 3.17 -10.55
CA TYR A 139 -0.22 4.55 -10.21
C TYR A 139 -0.89 5.00 -8.91
N THR A 140 -0.15 5.81 -8.15
CA THR A 140 -0.67 6.52 -6.99
C THR A 140 -0.26 7.99 -7.05
N ALA A 141 -1.17 8.86 -6.66
CA ALA A 141 -0.98 10.29 -6.55
C ALA A 141 -1.40 10.77 -5.15
N ASP A 142 -0.47 11.31 -4.37
CA ASP A 142 -0.73 11.96 -3.09
C ASP A 142 -0.85 13.47 -3.30
N ALA A 143 -1.96 14.05 -2.88
CA ALA A 143 -2.26 15.47 -3.00
C ALA A 143 -2.33 16.10 -1.60
N SER A 144 -1.40 16.99 -1.28
CA SER A 144 -1.26 17.58 0.05
C SER A 144 -1.11 19.10 -0.01
N VAL A 145 -1.46 19.77 1.09
CA VAL A 145 -1.30 21.21 1.26
C VAL A 145 -0.46 21.46 2.50
N LYS A 146 0.61 22.24 2.35
CA LYS A 146 1.49 22.61 3.46
C LYS A 146 1.68 24.12 3.47
N GLU A 147 1.44 24.74 4.61
CA GLU A 147 1.79 26.15 4.83
C GLU A 147 3.28 26.26 5.15
N THR A 148 3.98 27.19 4.50
CA THR A 148 5.40 27.49 4.77
C THR A 148 5.59 28.99 4.64
N ASP A 149 6.07 29.63 5.70
CA ASP A 149 6.29 31.08 5.78
C ASP A 149 5.05 31.93 5.39
N GLY A 150 3.85 31.47 5.79
CA GLY A 150 2.58 32.13 5.47
C GLY A 150 2.08 31.93 4.04
N VAL A 151 2.73 31.06 3.26
CA VAL A 151 2.33 30.71 1.89
C VAL A 151 1.92 29.25 1.82
N ASN A 152 0.73 28.98 1.26
CA ASN A 152 0.27 27.62 1.01
C ASN A 152 0.97 27.03 -0.22
N TRP A 153 1.69 25.94 0.00
CA TRP A 153 2.24 25.09 -1.05
C TRP A 153 1.34 23.88 -1.27
N TYR A 154 0.79 23.80 -2.47
CA TYR A 154 0.00 22.68 -2.94
C TYR A 154 0.92 21.70 -3.64
N SER A 155 0.91 20.43 -3.21
CA SER A 155 1.82 19.40 -3.70
C SER A 155 1.04 18.22 -4.24
N ILE A 156 1.47 17.68 -5.38
CA ILE A 156 0.95 16.45 -5.97
C ILE A 156 2.13 15.54 -6.28
N THR A 157 2.28 14.48 -5.50
CA THR A 157 3.32 13.47 -5.65
C THR A 157 2.76 12.26 -6.37
N VAL A 158 3.22 12.02 -7.61
CA VAL A 158 2.86 10.82 -8.37
C VAL A 158 3.99 9.82 -8.36
N TYR A 159 3.65 8.54 -8.29
CA TYR A 159 4.60 7.45 -8.47
C TYR A 159 3.93 6.25 -9.11
N LYS A 160 4.75 5.39 -9.70
CA LYS A 160 4.36 4.13 -10.31
C LYS A 160 4.90 2.99 -9.47
N LYS A 161 4.02 2.10 -8.98
CA LYS A 161 4.40 0.89 -8.26
C LYS A 161 4.82 -0.17 -9.27
N THR A 162 6.01 -0.73 -9.07
CA THR A 162 6.43 -1.94 -9.79
C THR A 162 5.94 -3.15 -9.02
N PHE A 163 5.33 -4.11 -9.72
CA PHE A 163 4.89 -5.38 -9.15
C PHE A 163 5.82 -6.52 -9.54
N PRO A 164 5.97 -7.56 -8.69
CA PRO A 164 6.65 -8.78 -9.08
C PRO A 164 5.96 -9.39 -10.30
N LEU A 165 6.72 -9.96 -11.24
CA LEU A 165 6.11 -10.65 -12.37
C LEU A 165 5.32 -11.87 -11.85
N ASN A 166 4.23 -12.26 -12.51
CA ASN A 166 3.37 -13.37 -12.05
C ASN A 166 4.12 -14.68 -11.77
N LYS A 167 5.30 -14.88 -12.38
CA LYS A 167 6.14 -16.05 -12.16
C LYS A 167 6.91 -16.00 -10.85
N ASP A 168 7.04 -14.84 -10.22
CA ASP A 168 7.88 -14.63 -9.04
C ASP A 168 7.08 -14.69 -7.74
N LEU A 169 5.74 -14.71 -7.84
CA LEU A 169 4.86 -14.73 -6.68
C LEU A 169 4.59 -16.17 -6.23
N HIS A 170 5.45 -16.67 -5.34
CA HIS A 170 5.47 -18.07 -4.92
C HIS A 170 5.10 -18.27 -3.45
N PHE A 171 5.47 -17.30 -2.61
CA PHE A 171 5.36 -17.41 -1.17
C PHE A 171 4.41 -16.36 -0.61
N ALA A 172 3.90 -16.64 0.58
CA ALA A 172 3.02 -15.74 1.31
C ALA A 172 3.68 -14.37 1.56
N GLU A 173 4.98 -14.34 1.80
CA GLU A 173 5.75 -13.11 2.03
C GLU A 173 5.76 -12.19 0.79
N ASP A 174 5.61 -12.73 -0.42
CA ASP A 174 5.57 -11.94 -1.66
C ASP A 174 4.27 -11.12 -1.75
N LEU A 175 3.24 -11.48 -0.96
CA LEU A 175 2.00 -10.71 -0.85
C LEU A 175 2.19 -9.39 -0.07
N MET A 176 3.30 -9.21 0.62
CA MET A 176 3.62 -7.96 1.33
C MET A 176 3.88 -6.78 0.39
N ASP A 177 4.19 -7.03 -0.89
CA ASP A 177 4.41 -5.96 -1.86
C ASP A 177 3.14 -5.19 -2.22
N PHE A 178 1.95 -5.74 -1.91
CA PHE A 178 0.64 -5.19 -2.23
C PHE A 178 0.11 -4.30 -1.11
N THR A 179 0.64 -3.08 -1.01
CA THR A 179 0.40 -2.18 0.12
C THR A 179 -0.90 -1.36 0.02
N SER A 180 -1.79 -1.70 -0.91
CA SER A 180 -3.16 -1.18 -0.97
C SER A 180 -4.14 -2.21 -1.54
N ASN A 181 -5.43 -2.04 -1.24
CA ASN A 181 -6.50 -2.82 -1.84
C ASN A 181 -6.51 -2.73 -3.37
N GLU A 182 -6.16 -1.58 -3.93
CA GLU A 182 -6.28 -1.35 -5.37
C GLU A 182 -5.08 -1.87 -6.15
N TYR A 183 -3.94 -2.00 -5.50
CA TYR A 183 -2.85 -2.83 -6.01
C TYR A 183 -3.24 -4.31 -6.06
N LEU A 184 -4.00 -4.80 -5.07
CA LEU A 184 -4.56 -6.16 -5.16
C LEU A 184 -5.54 -6.29 -6.34
N ILE A 185 -6.46 -5.32 -6.51
CA ILE A 185 -7.44 -5.34 -7.61
C ILE A 185 -6.75 -5.27 -8.96
N TYR A 186 -5.77 -4.39 -9.13
CA TYR A 186 -5.02 -4.24 -10.38
C TYR A 186 -4.33 -5.54 -10.77
N TYR A 187 -3.63 -6.16 -9.82
CA TYR A 187 -2.81 -7.33 -10.10
C TYR A 187 -3.61 -8.64 -10.19
N PHE A 188 -4.50 -8.90 -9.22
CA PHE A 188 -5.25 -10.15 -9.14
C PHE A 188 -6.62 -10.07 -9.83
N GLY A 189 -7.08 -8.88 -10.19
CA GLY A 189 -8.38 -8.63 -10.79
C GLY A 189 -9.50 -8.46 -9.75
N GLU A 190 -10.42 -7.53 -10.01
CA GLU A 190 -11.52 -7.16 -9.12
C GLU A 190 -12.36 -8.35 -8.64
N LYS A 191 -12.63 -9.32 -9.52
CA LYS A 191 -13.39 -10.54 -9.18
C LYS A 191 -12.78 -11.38 -8.06
N ASN A 192 -11.48 -11.23 -7.82
CA ASN A 192 -10.72 -12.02 -6.85
C ASN A 192 -10.48 -11.27 -5.54
N VAL A 193 -10.80 -9.98 -5.46
CA VAL A 193 -10.52 -9.12 -4.29
C VAL A 193 -11.82 -8.53 -3.77
N LYS A 194 -12.09 -8.72 -2.48
CA LYS A 194 -13.31 -8.24 -1.84
C LYS A 194 -12.98 -7.31 -0.68
N LYS A 195 -13.53 -6.09 -0.71
CA LYS A 195 -13.57 -5.21 0.47
C LYS A 195 -14.51 -5.82 1.51
N ASP A 196 -14.02 -6.05 2.72
CA ASP A 196 -14.78 -6.67 3.80
C ASP A 196 -14.47 -6.01 5.16
N ILE A 197 -15.04 -6.59 6.21
CA ILE A 197 -14.87 -6.24 7.62
C ILE A 197 -14.47 -7.51 8.38
N TYR A 198 -13.43 -7.40 9.20
CA TYR A 198 -12.94 -8.46 10.07
C TYR A 198 -13.31 -8.17 11.52
N TYR A 199 -13.80 -9.18 12.24
CA TYR A 199 -14.14 -9.09 13.66
C TYR A 199 -13.10 -9.82 14.50
N PHE A 200 -12.36 -9.09 15.33
CA PHE A 200 -11.47 -9.68 16.31
C PHE A 200 -12.24 -10.12 17.57
N SER A 201 -11.63 -11.03 18.32
CA SER A 201 -12.09 -11.40 19.66
C SER A 201 -12.01 -10.17 20.58
N GLY A 202 -13.14 -9.60 20.98
CA GLY A 202 -13.18 -8.37 21.81
C GLY A 202 -14.06 -7.24 21.28
N ASN A 203 -14.83 -7.46 20.20
CA ASN A 203 -15.65 -6.45 19.49
C ASN A 203 -14.87 -5.42 18.66
N ASP A 204 -13.56 -5.62 18.48
CA ASP A 204 -12.80 -4.79 17.55
C ASP A 204 -13.15 -5.14 16.10
N ILE A 205 -13.51 -4.12 15.33
CA ILE A 205 -13.93 -4.25 13.94
C ILE A 205 -12.94 -3.49 13.08
N VAL A 206 -12.32 -4.17 12.12
CA VAL A 206 -11.37 -3.54 11.20
C VAL A 206 -11.78 -3.72 9.75
N LYS A 207 -11.53 -2.71 8.93
CA LYS A 207 -11.70 -2.78 7.48
C LYS A 207 -10.57 -3.64 6.90
N CYS A 208 -10.91 -4.68 6.16
CA CYS A 208 -9.95 -5.61 5.56
C CYS A 208 -10.24 -5.89 4.09
N SER A 209 -9.27 -6.40 3.36
CA SER A 209 -9.48 -6.91 2.00
C SER A 209 -9.24 -8.40 1.96
N VAL A 210 -10.11 -9.14 1.29
CA VAL A 210 -10.04 -10.60 1.18
C VAL A 210 -9.71 -10.97 -0.25
N LEU A 211 -8.55 -11.58 -0.45
CA LEU A 211 -8.10 -12.12 -1.72
C LEU A 211 -8.56 -13.59 -1.84
N PHE A 212 -9.08 -13.99 -2.99
CA PHE A 212 -9.60 -15.34 -3.31
C PHE A 212 -10.54 -15.92 -2.25
N ILE A 213 -11.55 -15.12 -1.85
CA ILE A 213 -12.52 -15.49 -0.82
C ILE A 213 -13.16 -16.88 -1.05
N ASN A 214 -13.31 -17.66 0.01
CA ASN A 214 -13.87 -19.02 0.01
C ASN A 214 -13.07 -20.05 -0.83
N THR A 215 -11.77 -19.84 -1.00
CA THR A 215 -10.89 -20.80 -1.69
C THR A 215 -9.70 -21.19 -0.81
N ARG A 216 -8.93 -22.22 -1.22
CA ARG A 216 -7.66 -22.60 -0.59
C ARG A 216 -6.55 -21.55 -0.76
N ARG A 217 -6.77 -20.52 -1.57
CA ARG A 217 -5.85 -19.39 -1.72
C ARG A 217 -6.29 -18.14 -0.95
N GLN A 218 -7.28 -18.28 -0.06
CA GLN A 218 -7.83 -17.14 0.67
C GLN A 218 -6.74 -16.45 1.52
N VAL A 219 -6.66 -15.12 1.42
CA VAL A 219 -5.76 -14.29 2.23
C VAL A 219 -6.52 -13.07 2.71
N ILE A 220 -6.35 -12.68 3.96
CA ILE A 220 -6.99 -11.50 4.54
C ILE A 220 -5.93 -10.45 4.83
N PHE A 221 -6.07 -9.30 4.21
CA PHE A 221 -5.24 -8.12 4.45
C PHE A 221 -5.95 -7.23 5.47
N ILE A 222 -5.34 -7.07 6.65
CA ILE A 222 -5.77 -6.09 7.63
C ILE A 222 -5.00 -4.80 7.37
N TRP A 223 -5.72 -3.71 7.16
CA TRP A 223 -5.13 -2.41 6.84
C TRP A 223 -4.95 -1.55 8.07
N LYS A 224 -3.79 -0.89 8.20
CA LYS A 224 -3.52 0.12 9.23
C LYS A 224 -4.31 1.38 8.93
N ASP A 225 -4.32 1.84 7.68
CA ASP A 225 -5.26 2.83 7.19
C ASP A 225 -6.48 2.11 6.61
N GLY A 226 -7.47 1.85 7.47
CA GLY A 226 -8.70 1.18 7.08
C GLY A 226 -9.56 2.00 6.11
N LEU A 227 -9.42 3.33 6.06
CA LEU A 227 -10.25 4.18 5.22
C LEU A 227 -9.83 4.11 3.76
N ASN A 228 -8.53 4.26 3.48
CA ASN A 228 -7.99 4.06 2.13
C ASN A 228 -7.62 2.60 1.85
N ARG A 229 -7.72 1.72 2.85
CA ARG A 229 -7.31 0.30 2.76
C ARG A 229 -5.87 0.18 2.28
N ARG A 230 -5.00 0.91 2.98
CA ARG A 230 -3.57 1.04 2.71
C ARG A 230 -2.74 0.75 3.93
N THR A 231 -1.46 0.50 3.67
CA THR A 231 -0.45 0.17 4.66
C THR A 231 -0.87 -1.07 5.43
N ILE A 232 -0.23 -2.18 5.13
CA ILE A 232 -0.57 -3.45 5.77
C ILE A 232 -0.34 -3.29 7.28
N ASN A 233 -1.31 -3.71 8.09
CA ASN A 233 -1.10 -3.92 9.51
C ASN A 233 -0.60 -5.36 9.72
N ASN A 234 -1.35 -6.32 9.18
CA ASN A 234 -0.94 -7.72 9.08
C ASN A 234 -1.71 -8.43 7.96
N ILE A 235 -1.19 -9.59 7.56
CA ILE A 235 -1.84 -10.50 6.62
C ILE A 235 -2.15 -11.81 7.35
N LEU A 236 -3.38 -12.30 7.22
CA LEU A 236 -3.84 -13.57 7.81
C LEU A 236 -4.03 -14.62 6.72
N ILE A 237 -3.48 -15.82 6.95
CA ILE A 237 -3.52 -16.96 6.02
C ILE A 237 -3.95 -18.21 6.78
N GLY A 238 -5.03 -18.84 6.30
CA GLY A 238 -5.61 -20.05 6.88
C GLY A 238 -6.41 -19.83 8.17
N GLY A 239 -7.26 -20.80 8.52
CA GLY A 239 -8.02 -20.80 9.76
C GLY A 239 -9.50 -20.40 9.61
N THR A 240 -10.20 -20.26 10.74
CA THR A 240 -11.56 -19.72 10.81
C THR A 240 -11.50 -18.23 11.10
N HIS A 241 -11.86 -17.40 10.13
CA HIS A 241 -11.90 -15.96 10.29
C HIS A 241 -13.33 -15.47 10.37
N LYS A 242 -13.61 -14.58 11.33
CA LYS A 242 -14.91 -13.92 11.43
C LYS A 242 -14.93 -12.73 10.47
N LEU A 243 -15.26 -13.01 9.22
CA LEU A 243 -15.48 -12.00 8.19
C LEU A 243 -16.97 -11.70 8.09
N LYS A 244 -17.34 -10.42 7.92
CA LYS A 244 -18.75 -10.02 7.75
C LYS A 244 -19.41 -10.77 6.59
N SER A 245 -18.68 -10.95 5.49
CA SER A 245 -19.24 -11.67 4.36
C SER A 245 -19.27 -13.21 4.49
N GLN A 246 -18.78 -13.74 5.61
CA GLN A 246 -18.84 -15.16 5.97
C GLN A 246 -19.70 -15.42 7.22
N GLU A 247 -20.40 -14.42 7.78
CA GLU A 247 -21.27 -14.60 8.96
C GLU A 247 -22.35 -15.70 8.78
N SER A 248 -22.76 -15.99 7.55
CA SER A 248 -23.73 -17.04 7.22
C SER A 248 -23.13 -18.33 6.65
N ASN A 249 -21.79 -18.40 6.50
CA ASN A 249 -21.08 -19.54 5.92
C ASN A 249 -19.99 -20.01 6.89
N ASP A 250 -20.21 -21.15 7.55
CA ASP A 250 -19.21 -21.86 8.37
C ASP A 250 -18.09 -22.51 7.53
N LYS A 251 -17.69 -21.89 6.42
CA LYS A 251 -16.63 -22.42 5.55
C LYS A 251 -15.27 -22.20 6.20
N PHE A 252 -14.80 -23.25 6.86
CA PHE A 252 -13.45 -23.34 7.39
C PHE A 252 -12.42 -23.53 6.26
N VAL A 253 -11.41 -22.65 6.20
CA VAL A 253 -10.24 -22.85 5.33
C VAL A 253 -9.16 -23.57 6.14
N ALA A 254 -9.30 -24.89 6.24
CA ALA A 254 -8.40 -25.76 7.00
C ALA A 254 -6.98 -25.82 6.41
N GLU A 255 -6.91 -25.78 5.08
CA GLU A 255 -5.68 -25.89 4.29
C GLU A 255 -5.57 -24.68 3.38
N ASN A 256 -4.37 -24.12 3.28
CA ASN A 256 -4.09 -22.98 2.41
C ASN A 256 -2.90 -23.27 1.51
N ASP A 257 -3.01 -22.91 0.23
CA ASP A 257 -1.97 -23.15 -0.78
C ASP A 257 -0.79 -22.17 -0.65
N TRP A 258 -0.97 -21.05 0.07
CA TRP A 258 0.12 -20.13 0.39
C TRP A 258 1.02 -20.75 1.46
N MET A 259 2.30 -20.83 1.15
CA MET A 259 3.35 -21.25 2.08
C MET A 259 4.36 -20.15 2.29
N LEU A 260 5.01 -20.17 3.45
CA LEU A 260 6.15 -19.32 3.75
C LEU A 260 7.38 -19.77 2.96
N LYS A 261 8.37 -18.89 2.83
CA LYS A 261 9.72 -19.23 2.33
C LYS A 261 10.39 -20.33 3.17
N SER A 262 10.05 -20.37 4.46
CA SER A 262 10.44 -21.45 5.38
C SER A 262 9.72 -22.77 5.14
N LYS A 263 8.76 -22.82 4.20
CA LYS A 263 7.87 -23.94 3.86
C LYS A 263 6.74 -24.23 4.85
N VAL A 264 6.58 -23.41 5.89
CA VAL A 264 5.42 -23.48 6.79
C VAL A 264 4.15 -23.11 6.02
N HIS A 265 3.06 -23.85 6.21
CA HIS A 265 1.77 -23.55 5.60
C HIS A 265 0.62 -23.90 6.56
N ALA A 266 -0.55 -23.30 6.33
CA ALA A 266 -1.75 -23.65 7.10
C ALA A 266 -2.18 -25.11 6.82
N GLY A 267 -2.60 -25.82 7.87
CA GLY A 267 -2.88 -27.24 7.87
C GLY A 267 -1.69 -28.13 8.23
N MET A 268 -0.46 -27.60 8.27
CA MET A 268 0.75 -28.37 8.61
C MET A 268 0.66 -28.97 10.03
N PRO A 269 0.82 -30.29 10.20
CA PRO A 269 0.87 -30.91 11.53
C PRO A 269 2.05 -30.39 12.36
N VAL A 270 1.87 -30.28 13.69
CA VAL A 270 2.95 -29.84 14.59
C VAL A 270 4.19 -30.73 14.52
N PHE A 271 4.03 -32.02 14.25
CA PHE A 271 5.16 -32.94 14.02
C PHE A 271 6.04 -32.50 12.84
N GLU A 272 5.42 -32.10 11.72
CA GLU A 272 6.13 -31.61 10.54
C GLU A 272 6.78 -30.25 10.83
N LEU A 273 6.06 -29.33 11.46
CA LEU A 273 6.61 -28.03 11.86
C LEU A 273 7.82 -28.18 12.79
N ARG A 274 7.74 -29.10 13.77
CA ARG A 274 8.82 -29.43 14.71
C ARG A 274 10.04 -30.04 14.01
N THR A 275 9.80 -30.86 13.00
CA THR A 275 10.86 -31.47 12.17
C THR A 275 11.54 -30.42 11.31
N LEU A 276 10.74 -29.56 10.66
CA LEU A 276 11.19 -28.45 9.84
C LEU A 276 12.02 -27.43 10.63
N ASN A 277 11.60 -27.14 11.87
CA ASN A 277 12.33 -26.25 12.78
C ASN A 277 13.60 -26.86 13.37
N GLU A 278 13.78 -28.18 13.26
CA GLU A 278 14.88 -28.99 13.81
C GLU A 278 15.00 -29.00 15.35
N LYS A 279 14.38 -28.03 16.04
CA LYS A 279 14.39 -27.88 17.49
C LYS A 279 12.98 -27.77 18.07
N ASN A 280 12.88 -28.12 19.35
CA ASN A 280 11.64 -28.02 20.10
C ASN A 280 11.27 -26.55 20.30
N PHE A 281 9.98 -26.26 20.23
CA PHE A 281 9.44 -24.92 20.43
C PHE A 281 8.31 -24.97 21.46
N THR A 282 8.03 -23.83 22.05
CA THR A 282 6.95 -23.65 23.02
C THR A 282 5.82 -22.84 22.41
N PHE A 283 4.62 -23.05 22.94
CA PHE A 283 3.43 -22.33 22.52
C PHE A 283 2.50 -22.09 23.72
N CYS A 284 1.66 -21.08 23.60
CA CYS A 284 0.60 -20.77 24.55
C CYS A 284 -0.47 -21.87 24.52
N ALA A 285 -0.76 -22.51 25.66
CA ALA A 285 -1.79 -23.55 25.78
C ALA A 285 -3.12 -22.96 26.30
N GLY A 286 -4.02 -23.79 26.85
CA GLY A 286 -5.42 -23.42 27.07
C GLY A 286 -5.69 -22.27 28.04
N ASP A 287 -4.87 -22.08 29.08
CA ASP A 287 -5.03 -21.01 30.09
C ASP A 287 -4.36 -19.67 29.69
N ALA A 288 -3.81 -19.61 28.47
CA ALA A 288 -3.17 -18.39 27.98
C ALA A 288 -4.20 -17.40 27.42
N ILE A 289 -3.83 -16.11 27.40
CA ILE A 289 -4.65 -15.04 26.81
C ILE A 289 -4.88 -15.31 25.31
N ASN A 290 -3.86 -15.81 24.63
CA ASN A 290 -3.92 -16.17 23.21
C ASN A 290 -3.43 -17.62 23.02
N PRO A 291 -4.30 -18.62 23.23
CA PRO A 291 -3.95 -20.03 23.03
C PRO A 291 -3.53 -20.31 21.58
N GLY A 292 -2.59 -21.24 21.41
CA GLY A 292 -2.07 -21.69 20.12
C GLY A 292 -0.88 -20.89 19.59
N ILE A 293 -0.60 -19.68 20.09
CA ILE A 293 0.54 -18.87 19.60
C ILE A 293 1.86 -19.57 19.90
N VAL A 294 2.66 -19.82 18.86
CA VAL A 294 4.05 -20.28 18.98
C VAL A 294 4.93 -19.13 19.47
N LEU A 295 5.72 -19.37 20.51
CA LEU A 295 6.60 -18.36 21.09
C LEU A 295 7.93 -18.32 20.31
N SER A 296 8.26 -17.15 19.76
CA SER A 296 9.39 -16.92 18.85
C SER A 296 10.78 -16.95 19.51
N GLU A 297 10.94 -17.63 20.66
CA GLU A 297 12.20 -17.74 21.39
C GLU A 297 13.19 -18.71 20.69
N SER A 298 13.73 -18.24 19.55
CA SER A 298 14.98 -18.56 18.85
C SER A 298 15.74 -19.88 19.14
N ALA A 299 15.05 -21.00 19.24
CA ALA A 299 15.66 -22.31 19.15
C ALA A 299 15.11 -23.00 17.90
N GLY A 300 15.71 -22.74 16.73
CA GLY A 300 15.34 -23.44 15.50
C GLY A 300 15.98 -22.92 14.22
N SER A 301 15.65 -23.56 13.11
CA SER A 301 16.05 -23.20 11.74
C SER A 301 15.05 -22.24 11.06
N ILE A 302 13.82 -22.12 11.58
CA ILE A 302 12.79 -21.24 11.03
C ILE A 302 12.90 -19.85 11.68
N ASP A 303 12.98 -18.80 10.86
CA ASP A 303 12.87 -17.42 11.33
C ASP A 303 11.39 -17.00 11.42
N LEU A 304 10.95 -16.61 12.61
CA LEU A 304 9.58 -16.18 12.93
C LEU A 304 9.55 -14.75 13.47
N LYS A 305 10.56 -13.92 13.19
CA LYS A 305 10.60 -12.52 13.69
C LYS A 305 9.41 -11.69 13.24
N ASP A 306 9.00 -11.85 11.98
CA ASP A 306 7.94 -11.08 11.35
C ASP A 306 6.70 -11.95 11.07
N THR A 307 6.57 -13.07 11.80
CA THR A 307 5.54 -14.05 11.55
C THR A 307 5.09 -14.72 12.85
N ASP A 308 3.80 -14.64 13.14
CA ASP A 308 3.20 -15.47 14.18
C ASP A 308 2.58 -16.72 13.56
N ILE A 309 2.83 -17.86 14.22
CA ILE A 309 2.18 -19.13 13.92
C ILE A 309 1.18 -19.42 15.03
N ILE A 310 -0.10 -19.57 14.67
CA ILE A 310 -1.18 -19.92 15.58
C ILE A 310 -1.58 -21.37 15.32
N LEU A 311 -1.50 -22.19 16.36
CA LEU A 311 -1.86 -23.61 16.31
C LEU A 311 -3.33 -23.82 16.65
N GLY A 312 -3.97 -24.70 15.87
CA GLY A 312 -5.26 -25.29 16.21
C GLY A 312 -5.06 -26.65 16.87
N CYS A 313 -6.02 -27.05 17.73
CA CYS A 313 -6.03 -28.38 18.32
C CYS A 313 -7.39 -29.06 18.14
N MET A 314 -7.39 -30.34 17.75
CA MET A 314 -8.62 -31.12 17.59
C MET A 314 -9.09 -31.83 18.88
N ASN A 315 -8.17 -32.15 19.80
CA ASN A 315 -8.45 -32.98 20.98
C ASN A 315 -7.89 -32.38 22.30
N CYS A 316 -7.90 -31.05 22.42
CA CYS A 316 -7.38 -30.32 23.58
C CYS A 316 -8.51 -29.81 24.50
N THR A 317 -9.36 -30.71 24.98
CA THR A 317 -10.54 -30.35 25.80
C THR A 317 -10.44 -30.80 27.25
N ASP A 318 -9.34 -31.44 27.66
CA ASP A 318 -9.14 -31.91 29.02
C ASP A 318 -8.45 -30.87 29.91
N ASP A 319 -8.66 -31.01 31.21
CA ASP A 319 -8.18 -30.09 32.24
C ASP A 319 -6.67 -29.88 32.19
N LYS A 320 -5.88 -30.90 31.84
CA LYS A 320 -4.41 -30.78 31.77
C LYS A 320 -4.01 -29.76 30.70
N TYR A 321 -4.66 -29.75 29.53
CA TYR A 321 -4.40 -28.74 28.51
C TYR A 321 -5.00 -27.39 28.89
N LEU A 322 -6.24 -27.38 29.37
CA LEU A 322 -6.99 -26.16 29.68
C LEU A 322 -6.38 -25.33 30.81
N THR A 323 -5.67 -25.97 31.76
CA THR A 323 -5.00 -25.29 32.88
C THR A 323 -3.52 -25.00 32.62
N THR A 324 -2.97 -25.47 31.50
CA THR A 324 -1.57 -25.21 31.14
C THR A 324 -1.48 -23.88 30.40
N LYS A 325 -0.55 -23.01 30.82
CA LYS A 325 -0.28 -21.73 30.13
C LYS A 325 0.69 -21.86 28.96
N ILE A 326 1.77 -22.63 29.14
CA ILE A 326 2.82 -22.83 28.13
C ILE A 326 3.10 -24.32 28.01
N MET A 327 3.15 -24.82 26.78
CA MET A 327 3.45 -26.21 26.47
C MET A 327 4.53 -26.29 25.38
N SER A 328 5.38 -27.32 25.43
CA SER A 328 6.34 -27.59 24.35
C SER A 328 5.75 -28.54 23.31
N ALA A 329 6.19 -28.44 22.06
CA ALA A 329 5.73 -29.29 20.96
C ALA A 329 5.96 -30.78 21.28
N ASP A 330 7.15 -31.14 21.76
CA ASP A 330 7.48 -32.54 22.09
C ASP A 330 6.57 -33.11 23.20
N ARG A 331 6.24 -32.29 24.22
CA ARG A 331 5.30 -32.70 25.28
C ARG A 331 3.89 -32.87 24.75
N ALA A 332 3.42 -31.95 23.91
CA ALA A 332 2.09 -32.03 23.32
C ALA A 332 1.95 -33.29 22.46
N MET A 333 2.96 -33.63 21.66
CA MET A 333 2.97 -34.86 20.87
C MET A 333 2.99 -36.11 21.75
N ALA A 334 3.79 -36.13 22.82
CA ALA A 334 3.83 -37.23 23.78
C ALA A 334 2.49 -37.43 24.52
N ASP A 335 1.78 -36.33 24.79
CA ASP A 335 0.43 -36.32 25.36
C ASP A 335 -0.66 -36.71 24.33
N GLY A 336 -0.30 -37.06 23.10
CA GLY A 336 -1.24 -37.47 22.05
C GLY A 336 -2.09 -36.33 21.47
N ARG A 337 -1.62 -35.08 21.56
CA ARG A 337 -2.35 -33.92 21.02
C ARG A 337 -2.26 -33.85 19.51
N ILE A 338 -3.40 -33.63 18.87
CA ILE A 338 -3.53 -33.42 17.43
C ILE A 338 -3.52 -31.92 17.20
N LEU A 339 -2.33 -31.38 16.99
CA LEU A 339 -2.07 -29.97 16.74
C LEU A 339 -1.61 -29.74 15.29
N PHE A 340 -2.01 -28.60 14.73
CA PHE A 340 -1.66 -28.20 13.37
C PHE A 340 -1.59 -26.67 13.27
N VAL A 341 -0.90 -26.14 12.26
CA VAL A 341 -0.87 -24.71 11.95
C VAL A 341 -2.27 -24.29 11.49
N LEU A 342 -2.99 -23.53 12.31
CA LEU A 342 -4.31 -23.03 11.99
C LEU A 342 -4.23 -21.76 11.16
N THR A 343 -3.45 -20.79 11.63
CA THR A 343 -3.31 -19.48 11.01
C THR A 343 -1.86 -19.04 11.03
N ILE A 344 -1.43 -18.44 9.92
CA ILE A 344 -0.17 -17.71 9.79
C ILE A 344 -0.51 -16.23 9.75
N VAL A 345 0.15 -15.44 10.60
CA VAL A 345 0.04 -13.99 10.62
C VAL A 345 1.36 -13.40 10.19
N LEU A 346 1.38 -12.68 9.07
CA LEU A 346 2.56 -11.97 8.61
C LEU A 346 2.47 -10.50 8.96
N TYR A 347 3.57 -9.92 9.44
CA TYR A 347 3.70 -8.50 9.72
C TYR A 347 4.64 -7.83 8.71
N PRO A 348 4.34 -6.61 8.25
CA PRO A 348 5.28 -5.88 7.42
C PRO A 348 6.51 -5.50 8.25
N LEU A 349 7.69 -5.80 7.72
CA LEU A 349 8.94 -5.23 8.20
C LEU A 349 8.82 -3.71 8.14
N VAL A 350 9.02 -3.01 9.26
CA VAL A 350 8.99 -1.56 9.29
C VAL A 350 10.16 -1.02 8.44
N THR A 351 9.94 -0.83 7.15
CA THR A 351 10.86 -0.11 6.26
C THR A 351 10.37 1.31 6.12
N GLY A 352 11.11 2.25 6.69
CA GLY A 352 10.69 3.64 6.82
C GLY A 352 10.60 4.46 5.53
N LEU A 353 9.93 5.60 5.72
CA LEU A 353 9.98 6.91 5.04
C LEU A 353 9.09 7.22 3.83
N PHE A 354 8.40 6.26 3.20
CA PHE A 354 7.45 6.60 2.12
C PHE A 354 6.17 5.76 2.09
N GLU A 355 5.59 5.45 3.26
CA GLU A 355 4.19 5.02 3.35
C GLU A 355 3.40 5.88 4.33
#